data_AF-D4BKG1-F1
#
_entry.id   AF-D4BKG1-F1
#
_cell.length_a   1.000
_cell.length_b   1.000
_cell.length_c   1.000
_cell.angle_alpha   90.00
_cell.angle_beta   90.00
_cell.angle_gamma   90.00
#
_symmetry.space_group_name_H-M   'P 1'
#
loop_
_entity.id
_entity.type
_entity.pdbx_description
1 polymer ?
#
loop_
_entity_poly.entity_id
_entity_poly.type
_entity_poly.pdbx_seq_one_letter_code
_entity_poly.pdbx_strand_id
1 'polypeptide(L)'
;MSMTYDSEHVELHRLFIRPGKYLHTQYWEESKLAAWCNDYQNFSALQPEIDRQLRAWLGWKWPDEVIVLSHRQRHWIRWMGRLPVLLTALGLIHLRCPDYLFLGEYRQHFIALFGNRVLNQIVALWKGGDEDPEVVPDDLPEYAFIIGLQLFSQLVCGDWVGQMIVTTLPLIESHLVPEPVGYFSHEGIDCELMRLGRFL
;
A
#
# COMPACT_ATOMS: atom_id res chain seq x y z
N MET A 1 1.62 3.64 36.45
CA MET A 1 1.02 4.08 35.18
C MET A 1 1.11 2.92 34.20
N SER A 2 -0.01 2.24 33.95
CA SER A 2 -0.06 1.17 32.96
C SER A 2 0.04 1.82 31.57
N MET A 3 1.12 1.57 30.82
CA MET A 3 1.20 1.96 29.42
C MET A 3 0.27 1.04 28.63
N THR A 4 -0.98 1.45 28.45
CA THR A 4 -1.84 0.86 27.42
C THR A 4 -1.19 1.23 26.08
N TYR A 5 -0.46 0.28 25.48
CA TYR A 5 0.07 0.48 24.14
C TYR A 5 -1.10 0.72 23.20
N ASP A 6 -1.05 1.83 22.47
CA ASP A 6 -2.06 2.14 21.45
C ASP A 6 -2.09 1.04 20.39
N SER A 7 -3.25 0.78 19.79
CA SER A 7 -3.46 -0.37 18.91
C SER A 7 -2.51 -0.39 17.72
N GLU A 8 -2.10 0.79 17.21
CA GLU A 8 -1.16 0.93 16.10
C GLU A 8 0.27 0.60 16.52
N HIS A 9 0.66 0.89 17.77
CA HIS A 9 1.97 0.48 18.28
C HIS A 9 2.06 -1.04 18.38
N VAL A 10 0.99 -1.68 18.85
CA VAL A 10 0.92 -3.14 18.92
C VAL A 10 1.03 -3.76 17.52
N GLU A 11 0.30 -3.20 16.55
CA GLU A 11 0.33 -3.72 15.18
C GLU A 11 1.67 -3.49 14.47
N LEU A 12 2.27 -2.31 14.64
CA LEU A 12 3.62 -2.05 14.12
C LEU A 12 4.66 -2.97 14.74
N HIS A 13 4.57 -3.22 16.04
CA HIS A 13 5.46 -4.16 16.71
C HIS A 13 5.25 -5.60 16.22
N ARG A 14 4.00 -6.01 15.93
CA ARG A 14 3.73 -7.32 15.31
C ARG A 14 4.34 -7.42 13.92
N LEU A 15 4.17 -6.39 13.09
CA LEU A 15 4.78 -6.31 11.76
C LEU A 15 6.31 -6.47 11.86
N PHE A 16 6.95 -5.74 12.77
CA PHE A 16 8.40 -5.83 12.97
C PHE A 16 8.86 -7.20 13.44
N ILE A 17 8.20 -7.79 14.43
CA ILE A 17 8.64 -9.06 15.01
C ILE A 17 8.33 -10.24 14.09
N ARG A 18 7.30 -10.15 13.24
CA ARG A 18 6.84 -11.24 12.38
C ARG A 18 6.68 -10.81 10.91
N PRO A 19 7.73 -10.27 10.27
CA PRO A 19 7.65 -9.82 8.88
C PRO A 19 7.11 -10.90 7.96
N GLY A 20 7.50 -12.17 8.14
CA GLY A 20 7.09 -13.25 7.24
C GLY A 20 5.58 -13.48 7.17
N LYS A 21 4.80 -13.03 8.17
CA LYS A 21 3.32 -13.08 8.14
C LYS A 21 2.68 -11.98 7.30
N TYR A 22 3.37 -10.87 7.12
CA TYR A 22 2.85 -9.67 6.46
C TYR A 22 3.51 -9.42 5.10
N LEU A 23 4.71 -9.95 4.92
CA LEU A 23 5.54 -9.78 3.73
C LEU A 23 4.79 -10.32 2.50
N HIS A 24 4.70 -9.51 1.46
CA HIS A 24 4.08 -9.93 0.22
C HIS A 24 4.91 -11.04 -0.47
N THR A 25 4.25 -11.94 -1.19
CA THR A 25 4.88 -13.13 -1.79
C THR A 25 6.05 -12.79 -2.71
N GLN A 26 5.96 -11.70 -3.48
CA GLN A 26 7.06 -11.27 -4.35
C GLN A 26 8.34 -10.91 -3.56
N TYR A 27 8.22 -10.35 -2.35
CA TYR A 27 9.39 -10.13 -1.49
C TYR A 27 9.93 -11.44 -0.91
N TRP A 28 9.07 -12.44 -0.70
CA TRP A 28 9.53 -13.79 -0.34
C TRP A 28 10.37 -14.41 -1.45
N GLU A 29 9.94 -14.27 -2.71
CA GLU A 29 10.62 -14.79 -3.90
C GLU A 29 11.98 -14.14 -4.12
N GLU A 30 12.09 -12.83 -3.92
CA GLU A 30 13.37 -12.09 -3.98
C GLU A 30 14.29 -12.35 -2.77
N SER A 31 13.73 -12.84 -1.67
CA SER A 31 14.52 -13.14 -0.49
C SER A 31 15.37 -14.39 -0.72
N LYS A 32 16.55 -14.43 -0.08
CA LYS A 32 17.37 -15.66 0.00
C LYS A 32 16.67 -16.80 0.77
N LEU A 33 15.47 -16.55 1.29
CA LEU A 33 14.67 -17.45 2.11
C LEU A 33 13.43 -17.97 1.37
N ALA A 34 13.29 -17.73 0.07
CA ALA A 34 12.15 -18.19 -0.73
C ALA A 34 11.83 -19.68 -0.51
N ALA A 35 12.86 -20.54 -0.47
CA ALA A 35 12.73 -21.98 -0.23
C ALA A 35 12.11 -22.33 1.14
N TRP A 36 12.18 -21.42 2.11
CA TRP A 36 11.65 -21.59 3.46
C TRP A 36 10.22 -21.07 3.63
N CYS A 37 9.61 -20.47 2.60
CA CYS A 37 8.26 -19.91 2.69
C CYS A 37 7.21 -20.96 3.10
N ASN A 38 7.27 -22.15 2.51
CA ASN A 38 6.38 -23.26 2.88
C ASN A 38 6.65 -23.74 4.32
N ASP A 39 7.90 -23.86 4.72
CA ASP A 39 8.26 -24.30 6.08
C ASP A 39 7.87 -23.26 7.14
N TYR A 40 7.97 -21.97 6.81
CA TYR A 40 7.52 -20.86 7.66
C TYR A 40 6.02 -20.97 7.99
N GLN A 41 5.20 -21.33 7.01
CA GLN A 41 3.75 -21.49 7.18
C GLN A 41 3.40 -22.73 8.01
N ASN A 42 4.15 -23.83 7.82
CA ASN A 42 3.83 -25.12 8.43
C ASN A 42 4.47 -25.35 9.81
N PHE A 43 5.59 -24.69 10.12
CA PHE A 43 6.36 -24.94 11.35
C PHE A 43 6.56 -23.66 12.18
N SER A 44 5.71 -23.47 13.18
CA SER A 44 5.76 -22.31 14.09
C SER A 44 7.10 -22.15 14.82
N ALA A 45 7.83 -23.24 15.07
CA ALA A 45 9.14 -23.22 15.71
C ALA A 45 10.23 -22.52 14.87
N LEU A 46 10.10 -22.51 13.54
CA LEU A 46 11.07 -21.88 12.63
C LEU A 46 10.79 -20.39 12.42
N GLN A 47 9.56 -19.93 12.67
CA GLN A 47 9.13 -18.56 12.41
C GLN A 47 10.04 -17.50 13.05
N PRO A 48 10.43 -17.59 14.34
CA PRO A 48 11.26 -16.54 14.96
C PRO A 48 12.63 -16.34 14.29
N GLU A 49 13.25 -17.44 13.84
CA GLU A 49 14.57 -17.41 13.21
C GLU A 49 14.47 -16.91 11.77
N ILE A 50 13.48 -17.36 11.01
CA ILE A 50 13.20 -16.87 9.66
C ILE A 50 12.84 -15.37 9.71
N ASP A 51 11.98 -14.95 10.64
CA ASP A 51 11.62 -13.54 10.85
C ASP A 51 12.84 -12.68 11.21
N ARG A 52 13.79 -13.21 11.98
CA ARG A 52 15.07 -12.54 12.28
C ARG A 52 15.90 -12.35 11.03
N GLN A 53 16.00 -13.35 10.17
CA GLN A 53 16.75 -13.26 8.92
C GLN A 53 16.06 -12.34 7.90
N LEU A 54 14.73 -12.36 7.81
CA LEU A 54 13.95 -11.43 6.99
C LEU A 54 14.18 -9.99 7.42
N ARG A 55 14.11 -9.66 8.72
CA ARG A 55 14.44 -8.31 9.22
C ARG A 55 15.84 -7.87 8.81
N ALA A 56 16.83 -8.76 8.92
CA ALA A 56 18.21 -8.46 8.55
C ALA A 56 18.36 -8.21 7.04
N TRP A 57 17.68 -9.00 6.20
CA TRP A 57 17.66 -8.83 4.75
C TRP A 57 16.96 -7.52 4.33
N LEU A 58 15.82 -7.22 4.94
CA LEU A 58 15.07 -5.97 4.73
C LEU A 58 15.77 -4.74 5.32
N GLY A 59 16.86 -4.93 6.08
CA GLY A 59 17.58 -3.85 6.75
C GLY A 59 16.78 -3.16 7.85
N TRP A 60 15.72 -3.81 8.37
CA TRP A 60 14.85 -3.24 9.38
C TRP A 60 15.55 -3.11 10.72
N LYS A 61 15.46 -1.92 11.31
CA LYS A 61 15.96 -1.62 12.65
C LYS A 61 14.83 -1.03 13.47
N TRP A 62 14.61 -1.61 14.64
CA TRP A 62 13.72 -0.99 15.61
C TRP A 62 14.47 0.19 16.25
N PRO A 63 13.85 1.38 16.36
CA PRO A 63 14.46 2.49 17.07
C PRO A 63 14.76 2.13 18.53
N ASP A 64 15.93 2.54 19.03
CA ASP A 64 16.31 2.35 20.44
C ASP A 64 15.58 3.33 21.38
N GLU A 65 15.05 4.42 20.81
CA GLU A 65 14.31 5.46 21.53
C GLU A 65 12.82 5.12 21.69
N VAL A 66 12.16 5.83 22.62
CA VAL A 66 10.70 5.72 22.79
C VAL A 66 10.02 6.12 21.49
N ILE A 67 9.30 5.17 20.88
CA ILE A 67 8.61 5.42 19.63
C ILE A 67 7.42 6.34 19.89
N VAL A 68 7.36 7.45 19.17
CA VAL A 68 6.20 8.33 19.09
C VAL A 68 5.72 8.34 17.65
N LEU A 69 4.63 7.62 17.39
CA LEU A 69 4.05 7.57 16.04
C LEU A 69 3.37 8.89 15.69
N SER A 70 3.75 9.45 14.55
CA SER A 70 3.06 10.60 13.96
C SER A 70 1.61 10.22 13.60
N HIS A 71 0.74 11.22 13.47
CA HIS A 71 -0.63 11.01 12.99
C HIS A 71 -0.66 10.26 11.66
N ARG A 72 0.25 10.60 10.76
CA ARG A 72 0.38 9.97 9.45
C ARG A 72 0.73 8.49 9.54
N GLN A 73 1.74 8.14 10.33
CA GLN A 73 2.15 6.74 10.54
C GLN A 73 1.02 5.90 11.15
N ARG A 74 0.29 6.46 12.13
CA ARG A 74 -0.89 5.79 12.72
C ARG A 74 -1.95 5.48 11.68
N HIS A 75 -2.20 6.41 10.75
CA HIS A 75 -3.13 6.18 9.66
C HIS A 75 -2.67 5.07 8.71
N TRP A 76 -1.41 5.08 8.28
CA TRP A 76 -0.87 4.02 7.42
C TRP A 76 -1.00 2.64 8.07
N ILE A 77 -0.69 2.51 9.36
CA ILE A 77 -0.84 1.25 10.11
C ILE A 77 -2.31 0.79 10.13
N ARG A 78 -3.26 1.70 10.40
CA ARG A 78 -4.70 1.40 10.38
C ARG A 78 -5.21 0.99 9.00
N TRP A 79 -4.52 1.41 7.94
CA TRP A 79 -4.92 1.15 6.58
C TRP A 79 -4.27 -0.08 5.97
N MET A 80 -3.31 -0.74 6.61
CA MET A 80 -2.57 -1.87 6.00
C MET A 80 -3.47 -2.87 5.27
N GLY A 81 -4.57 -3.32 5.89
CA GLY A 81 -5.52 -4.26 5.28
C GLY A 81 -6.40 -3.68 4.16
N ARG A 82 -6.42 -2.36 3.99
CA ARG A 82 -7.18 -1.62 2.96
C ARG A 82 -6.26 -0.92 1.95
N LEU A 83 -4.94 -0.99 2.12
CA LEU A 83 -3.99 -0.31 1.24
C LEU A 83 -4.21 -0.67 -0.24
N PRO A 84 -4.43 -1.94 -0.65
CA PRO A 84 -4.69 -2.24 -2.06
C PRO A 84 -5.81 -1.39 -2.66
N VAL A 85 -6.94 -1.28 -1.95
CA VAL A 85 -8.09 -0.47 -2.39
C VAL A 85 -7.76 1.01 -2.40
N LEU A 86 -7.10 1.53 -1.35
CA LEU A 86 -6.73 2.94 -1.26
C LEU A 86 -5.75 3.34 -2.36
N LEU A 87 -4.79 2.47 -2.69
CA LEU A 87 -3.79 2.72 -3.70
C LEU A 87 -4.40 2.66 -5.10
N THR A 88 -5.27 1.68 -5.39
CA THR A 88 -6.00 1.70 -6.67
C THR A 88 -6.87 2.94 -6.81
N ALA A 89 -7.56 3.38 -5.76
CA ALA A 89 -8.34 4.62 -5.78
C ALA A 89 -7.47 5.88 -5.94
N LEU A 90 -6.30 5.92 -5.29
CA LEU A 90 -5.31 6.99 -5.44
C LEU A 90 -4.83 7.06 -6.89
N GLY A 91 -4.38 5.95 -7.47
CA GLY A 91 -3.93 5.94 -8.85
C GLY A 91 -5.03 6.32 -9.83
N LEU A 92 -6.27 5.85 -9.62
CA LEU A 92 -7.42 6.22 -10.43
C LEU A 92 -7.69 7.74 -10.42
N ILE A 93 -7.57 8.39 -9.25
CA ILE A 93 -7.67 9.86 -9.15
C ILE A 93 -6.53 10.54 -9.92
N HIS A 94 -5.32 9.99 -9.81
CA HIS A 94 -4.12 10.55 -10.45
C HIS A 94 -4.06 10.32 -11.97
N LEU A 95 -4.82 9.38 -12.52
CA LEU A 95 -4.95 9.21 -13.98
C LEU A 95 -5.68 10.36 -14.66
N ARG A 96 -6.43 11.19 -13.91
CA ARG A 96 -7.10 12.41 -14.41
C ARG A 96 -8.00 12.22 -15.65
N CYS A 97 -8.36 10.99 -16.00
CA CYS A 97 -9.32 10.66 -17.03
C CYS A 97 -10.73 10.44 -16.43
N PRO A 98 -11.73 11.29 -16.72
CA PRO A 98 -13.08 11.14 -16.19
C PRO A 98 -13.79 9.89 -16.74
N ASP A 99 -13.46 9.47 -17.96
CA ASP A 99 -14.12 8.34 -18.62
C ASP A 99 -13.97 7.03 -17.84
N TYR A 100 -12.83 6.84 -17.16
CA TYR A 100 -12.59 5.70 -16.27
C TYR A 100 -13.60 5.58 -15.11
N LEU A 101 -14.23 6.68 -14.71
CA LEU A 101 -15.20 6.72 -13.62
C LEU A 101 -16.66 6.76 -14.10
N PHE A 102 -16.90 7.34 -15.28
CA PHE A 102 -18.25 7.65 -15.77
C PHE A 102 -18.72 6.71 -16.89
N LEU A 103 -17.83 6.19 -17.74
CA LEU A 103 -18.21 5.25 -18.80
C LEU A 103 -18.41 3.84 -18.23
N GLY A 104 -19.49 3.21 -18.66
CA GLY A 104 -19.95 1.94 -18.08
C GLY A 104 -18.94 0.80 -18.20
N GLU A 105 -18.20 0.72 -19.31
CA GLU A 105 -17.21 -0.34 -19.56
C GLU A 105 -16.08 -0.30 -18.53
N TYR A 106 -15.45 0.85 -18.31
CA TYR A 106 -14.41 1.03 -17.29
C TYR A 106 -14.96 0.88 -15.87
N ARG A 107 -16.12 1.51 -15.62
CA ARG A 107 -16.73 1.57 -14.30
C ARG A 107 -17.06 0.18 -13.75
N GLN A 108 -17.45 -0.77 -14.60
CA GLN A 108 -17.82 -2.13 -14.18
C GLN A 108 -16.65 -2.88 -13.54
N HIS A 109 -15.43 -2.72 -14.04
CA HIS A 109 -14.24 -3.33 -13.45
C HIS A 109 -13.99 -2.85 -12.01
N PHE A 110 -14.20 -1.56 -11.74
CA PHE A 110 -14.07 -1.02 -10.38
C PHE A 110 -15.23 -1.38 -9.46
N ILE A 111 -16.44 -1.58 -9.98
CA ILE A 111 -17.56 -2.09 -9.17
C ILE A 111 -17.25 -3.51 -8.68
N ALA A 112 -16.64 -4.36 -9.52
CA ALA A 112 -16.23 -5.70 -9.10
C ALA A 112 -15.15 -5.66 -8.02
N LEU A 113 -14.21 -4.71 -8.10
CA LEU A 113 -13.11 -4.58 -7.16
C LEU A 113 -13.52 -3.97 -5.81
N PHE A 114 -14.30 -2.88 -5.82
CA PHE A 114 -14.60 -2.11 -4.61
C PHE A 114 -16.05 -2.16 -4.15
N GLY A 115 -16.96 -2.58 -5.03
CA GLY A 115 -18.39 -2.37 -4.88
C GLY A 115 -18.83 -0.96 -5.26
N ASN A 116 -20.11 -0.83 -5.61
CA ASN A 116 -20.68 0.42 -6.13
C ASN A 116 -20.62 1.59 -5.13
N ARG A 117 -20.68 1.30 -3.82
CA ARG A 117 -20.63 2.33 -2.77
C ARG A 117 -19.28 3.05 -2.76
N VAL A 118 -18.18 2.29 -2.74
CA VAL A 118 -16.82 2.84 -2.73
C VAL A 118 -16.57 3.64 -4.00
N LEU A 119 -16.96 3.11 -5.16
CA LEU A 119 -16.78 3.83 -6.42
C LEU A 119 -17.51 5.16 -6.45
N ASN A 120 -18.73 5.24 -5.90
CA ASN A 120 -19.45 6.52 -5.76
C ASN A 120 -18.74 7.51 -4.82
N GLN A 121 -18.07 7.01 -3.77
CA GLN A 121 -17.27 7.87 -2.90
C GLN A 121 -16.03 8.39 -3.63
N ILE A 122 -15.39 7.58 -4.47
CA ILE A 122 -14.27 8.00 -5.31
C ILE A 122 -14.73 9.07 -6.32
N VAL A 123 -15.87 8.86 -6.98
CA VAL A 123 -16.48 9.86 -7.88
C VAL A 123 -16.73 11.19 -7.16
N ALA A 124 -17.24 11.15 -5.92
CA ALA A 124 -17.46 12.36 -5.13
C ALA A 124 -16.16 13.09 -4.71
N LEU A 125 -15.02 12.39 -4.76
CA LEU A 125 -13.69 12.95 -4.48
C LEU A 125 -12.97 13.44 -5.75
N TRP A 126 -13.52 13.18 -6.94
CA TRP A 126 -12.95 13.59 -8.21
C TRP A 126 -12.83 15.11 -8.29
N LYS A 127 -11.63 15.58 -8.67
CA LYS A 127 -11.30 17.01 -8.74
C LYS A 127 -11.30 17.57 -10.17
N GLY A 128 -11.72 16.76 -11.15
CA GLY A 128 -11.63 17.11 -12.56
C GLY A 128 -10.36 16.59 -13.21
N GLY A 129 -10.32 16.73 -14.52
CA GLY A 129 -9.32 16.15 -15.40
C GLY A 129 -9.92 16.05 -16.79
N ASP A 130 -9.06 16.11 -17.78
CA ASP A 130 -9.38 16.22 -19.20
C ASP A 130 -8.51 15.28 -20.05
N GLU A 131 -7.82 14.33 -19.39
CA GLU A 131 -7.03 13.32 -20.07
C GLU A 131 -7.94 12.31 -20.79
N ASP A 132 -7.51 11.91 -21.98
CA ASP A 132 -8.17 10.87 -22.75
C ASP A 132 -7.89 9.48 -22.15
N PRO A 133 -8.79 8.50 -22.34
CA PRO A 133 -8.54 7.13 -21.91
C PRO A 133 -7.42 6.49 -22.76
N GLU A 134 -6.30 6.18 -22.13
CA GLU A 134 -5.13 5.52 -22.74
C GLU A 134 -5.05 4.02 -22.41
N VAL A 135 -5.74 3.56 -21.36
CA VAL A 135 -5.70 2.20 -20.84
C VAL A 135 -7.00 1.51 -21.17
N VAL A 136 -6.94 0.26 -21.62
CA VAL A 136 -8.14 -0.54 -21.90
C VAL A 136 -8.85 -0.95 -20.61
N PRO A 137 -10.19 -1.19 -20.64
CA PRO A 137 -10.97 -1.44 -19.42
C PRO A 137 -10.47 -2.58 -18.53
N ASP A 138 -10.02 -3.69 -19.14
CA ASP A 138 -9.57 -4.88 -18.42
C ASP A 138 -8.30 -4.65 -17.59
N ASP A 139 -7.38 -3.83 -18.10
CA ASP A 139 -6.06 -3.58 -17.48
C ASP A 139 -6.11 -2.43 -16.47
N LEU A 140 -7.15 -1.61 -16.52
CA LEU A 140 -7.24 -0.36 -15.77
C LEU A 140 -7.13 -0.53 -14.24
N PRO A 141 -7.75 -1.52 -13.58
CA PRO A 141 -7.61 -1.68 -12.13
C PRO A 141 -6.17 -1.97 -11.68
N GLU A 142 -5.45 -2.79 -12.43
CA GLU A 142 -4.04 -3.10 -12.16
C GLU A 142 -3.16 -1.88 -12.44
N TYR A 143 -3.39 -1.21 -13.57
CA TYR A 143 -2.66 0.01 -13.91
C TYR A 143 -2.85 1.11 -12.85
N ALA A 144 -4.08 1.35 -12.41
CA ALA A 144 -4.39 2.29 -11.33
C ALA A 144 -3.75 1.87 -10.00
N PHE A 145 -3.72 0.57 -9.69
CA PHE A 145 -3.01 0.08 -8.50
C PHE A 145 -1.50 0.39 -8.57
N ILE A 146 -0.86 0.13 -9.71
CA ILE A 146 0.58 0.36 -9.91
C ILE A 146 0.93 1.85 -9.73
N ILE A 147 0.16 2.76 -10.34
CA ILE A 147 0.33 4.21 -10.15
C ILE A 147 0.22 4.57 -8.66
N GLY A 148 -0.83 4.09 -7.99
CA GLY A 148 -1.02 4.36 -6.56
C GLY A 148 0.12 3.83 -5.70
N LEU A 149 0.59 2.61 -5.97
CA LEU A 149 1.70 1.98 -5.28
C LEU A 149 3.00 2.78 -5.44
N GLN A 150 3.27 3.32 -6.63
CA GLN A 150 4.41 4.18 -6.88
C GLN A 150 4.33 5.49 -6.09
N LEU A 151 3.18 6.17 -6.15
CA LEU A 151 2.96 7.41 -5.41
C LEU A 151 3.12 7.20 -3.90
N PHE A 152 2.60 6.09 -3.38
CA PHE A 152 2.77 5.74 -1.97
C PHE A 152 4.22 5.40 -1.62
N SER A 153 4.92 4.65 -2.47
CA SER A 153 6.32 4.30 -2.26
C SER A 153 7.24 5.54 -2.26
N GLN A 154 6.93 6.53 -3.11
CA GLN A 154 7.60 7.83 -3.09
C GLN A 154 7.27 8.61 -1.81
N LEU A 155 5.99 8.67 -1.43
CA LEU A 155 5.53 9.34 -0.21
C LEU A 155 6.21 8.80 1.06
N VAL A 156 6.39 7.49 1.14
CA VAL A 156 7.01 6.82 2.29
C VAL A 156 8.53 6.67 2.17
N CYS A 157 9.13 7.17 1.09
CA CYS A 157 10.57 7.13 0.89
C CYS A 157 11.26 7.88 2.04
N GLY A 158 12.05 7.16 2.84
CA GLY A 158 12.73 7.71 4.01
C GLY A 158 11.97 7.65 5.34
N ASP A 159 10.72 7.19 5.38
CA ASP A 159 9.98 6.94 6.63
C ASP A 159 10.05 5.46 7.02
N TRP A 160 10.66 5.14 8.16
CA TRP A 160 10.91 3.75 8.56
C TRP A 160 9.61 2.92 8.74
N VAL A 161 8.51 3.52 9.20
CA VAL A 161 7.22 2.83 9.32
C VAL A 161 6.65 2.57 7.93
N GLY A 162 6.70 3.59 7.07
CA GLY A 162 6.20 3.48 5.71
C GLY A 162 6.99 2.46 4.88
N GLN A 163 8.32 2.41 5.03
CA GLN A 163 9.17 1.39 4.40
C GLN A 163 8.79 -0.03 4.83
N MET A 164 8.44 -0.24 6.12
CA MET A 164 7.95 -1.55 6.56
C MET A 164 6.62 -1.90 5.92
N ILE A 165 5.69 -0.95 5.88
CA ILE A 165 4.35 -1.13 5.30
C ILE A 165 4.41 -1.43 3.80
N VAL A 166 5.32 -0.81 3.05
CA VAL A 166 5.47 -1.07 1.61
C VAL A 166 5.81 -2.53 1.31
N THR A 167 6.51 -3.23 2.20
CA THR A 167 6.83 -4.66 2.02
C THR A 167 5.61 -5.59 2.13
N THR A 168 4.48 -5.09 2.63
CA THR A 168 3.21 -5.83 2.67
C THR A 168 2.44 -5.72 1.36
N LEU A 169 2.97 -4.96 0.39
CA LEU A 169 2.41 -4.73 -0.94
C LEU A 169 3.29 -5.44 -1.99
N PRO A 170 2.81 -5.61 -3.22
CA PRO A 170 3.62 -6.04 -4.36
C PRO A 170 4.90 -5.22 -4.53
N LEU A 171 5.94 -5.85 -5.09
CA LEU A 171 7.13 -5.16 -5.56
C LEU A 171 6.77 -4.30 -6.79
N ILE A 172 7.34 -3.10 -6.86
CA ILE A 172 7.24 -2.29 -8.08
C ILE A 172 8.27 -2.82 -9.07
N GLU A 173 7.81 -3.57 -10.07
CA GLU A 173 8.67 -4.02 -11.15
C GLU A 173 8.96 -2.86 -12.11
N SER A 174 10.25 -2.55 -12.31
CA SER A 174 10.69 -1.40 -13.10
C SER A 174 10.14 -1.32 -14.53
N HIS A 175 9.74 -2.45 -15.12
CA HIS A 175 9.21 -2.52 -16.49
C HIS A 175 7.70 -2.29 -16.59
N LEU A 176 6.99 -2.33 -15.45
CA LEU A 176 5.57 -2.02 -15.36
C LEU A 176 5.32 -0.57 -14.95
N VAL A 177 6.38 0.23 -14.84
CA VAL A 177 6.30 1.62 -14.37
C VAL A 177 5.77 2.49 -15.50
N PRO A 178 4.55 3.05 -15.37
CA PRO A 178 4.09 4.05 -16.32
C PRO A 178 4.98 5.29 -16.21
N GLU A 179 5.12 6.05 -17.29
CA GLU A 179 5.77 7.36 -17.18
C GLU A 179 5.04 8.19 -16.11
N PRO A 180 5.78 8.92 -15.26
CA PRO A 180 5.18 9.66 -14.16
C PRO A 180 4.15 10.64 -14.73
N VAL A 181 2.91 10.51 -14.28
CA VAL A 181 1.79 11.40 -14.63
C VAL A 181 2.00 12.74 -13.91
N GLY A 182 3.07 13.49 -14.23
CA GLY A 182 3.41 14.77 -13.62
C GLY A 182 4.11 14.71 -12.25
N TYR A 183 4.66 15.85 -11.83
CA TYR A 183 5.27 16.02 -10.51
C TYR A 183 4.20 16.39 -9.47
N PHE A 184 3.88 15.46 -8.57
CA PHE A 184 3.04 15.73 -7.41
C PHE A 184 3.89 15.95 -6.17
N SER A 185 3.51 16.92 -5.34
CA SER A 185 4.14 17.08 -4.02
C SER A 185 3.73 15.94 -3.10
N HIS A 186 4.65 15.49 -2.24
CA HIS A 186 4.35 14.48 -1.23
C HIS A 186 3.19 14.91 -0.31
N GLU A 187 3.07 16.21 0.00
CA GLU A 187 1.94 16.73 0.76
C GLU A 187 0.60 16.55 0.05
N GLY A 188 0.56 16.72 -1.27
CA GLY A 188 -0.66 16.50 -2.07
C GLY A 188 -1.12 15.04 -2.01
N ILE A 189 -0.19 14.11 -2.23
CA ILE A 189 -0.45 12.66 -2.20
C ILE A 189 -0.93 12.24 -0.80
N ASP A 190 -0.26 12.68 0.26
CA ASP A 190 -0.65 12.35 1.64
C ASP A 190 -2.06 12.89 1.95
N CYS A 191 -2.36 14.14 1.55
CA CYS A 191 -3.67 14.74 1.75
C CYS A 191 -4.79 13.96 1.03
N GLU A 192 -4.53 13.47 -0.19
CA GLU A 192 -5.48 12.66 -0.94
C GLU A 192 -5.69 11.29 -0.33
N LEU A 193 -4.60 10.62 0.06
CA LEU A 193 -4.66 9.33 0.75
C LEU A 193 -5.42 9.45 2.09
N MET A 194 -5.21 10.54 2.83
CA MET A 194 -5.96 10.87 4.04
C MET A 194 -7.44 11.09 3.82
N ARG A 195 -7.82 11.67 2.68
CA ARG A 195 -9.23 11.78 2.30
C ARG A 195 -9.79 10.42 1.97
N LEU A 196 -9.14 9.66 1.09
CA LEU A 196 -9.55 8.32 0.68
C LEU A 196 -9.76 7.40 1.90
N GLY A 197 -8.78 7.33 2.81
CA GLY A 197 -8.84 6.46 3.98
C GLY A 197 -9.85 6.84 5.07
N ARG A 198 -10.55 7.99 4.92
CA ARG A 198 -11.73 8.34 5.73
C ARG A 198 -13.03 7.83 5.12
N PHE A 199 -13.09 7.69 3.80
CA PHE A 199 -14.31 7.34 3.07
C PHE A 199 -14.37 5.86 2.68
N LEU A 200 -13.20 5.26 2.40
CA LEU A 200 -12.99 3.85 2.09
C LEU A 200 -12.47 3.13 3.33
#